data_AF-A0A7R9H0B0-F1
#
_entry.id   AF-A0A7R9H0B0-F1
#
_cell.length_a   1.000
_cell.length_b   1.000
_cell.length_c   1.000
_cell.angle_alpha   90.00
_cell.angle_beta   90.00
_cell.angle_gamma   90.00
#
_symmetry.space_group_name_H-M   'P 1'
#
loop_
_entity.id
_entity.type
_entity.pdbx_description
1 polymer ?
#
loop_
_entity_poly.entity_id
_entity_poly.type
_entity_poly.pdbx_seq_one_letter_code
_entity_poly.pdbx_strand_id
1 'polypeptide(L)'
;ADNYDSQNLEATTVTINTKSGHINFRLLKQDLDNATSADNFFKGGDLNSKNTIWNSRMTNTNGRILEEHSNETDYNVLAPDTLTYYPENCLHRSDTIDIILTNLKITPDSISVLQELDSDHNQLLCEWEVDLEHQTNWRKPQTSSTNWIRYKLDLQEALPRNIHINTGQDIEAAIDLFTTTLQESYKLNITTSQKQHEFKIDYPELSYFLALKREARRDWQRLRTPNERIRYNRLKAIVIRTLIQIRKKQF
;
A
#
# COMPACT_ATOMS: atom_id res chain seq x y z
N ALA A 1 -2.28 16.69 30.11
CA ALA A 1 -1.05 16.84 29.32
C ALA A 1 -0.91 15.54 28.55
N ASP A 2 -1.52 15.52 27.38
CA ASP A 2 -1.70 14.29 26.63
C ASP A 2 -0.37 13.94 25.97
N ASN A 3 0.12 12.75 26.31
CA ASN A 3 1.34 12.17 25.80
C ASN A 3 1.06 11.81 24.34
N TYR A 4 1.41 12.71 23.42
CA TYR A 4 1.35 12.43 21.99
C TYR A 4 2.42 11.39 21.69
N ASP A 5 1.98 10.15 21.52
CA ASP A 5 2.79 9.09 20.93
C ASP A 5 3.41 9.64 19.65
N SER A 6 4.74 9.60 19.59
CA SER A 6 5.50 10.03 18.42
C SER A 6 5.03 9.23 17.22
N GLN A 7 4.24 9.85 16.33
CA GLN A 7 4.04 9.32 14.99
C GLN A 7 5.39 9.37 14.29
N ASN A 8 6.13 8.25 14.40
CA ASN A 8 7.32 8.03 13.62
C ASN A 8 6.87 7.98 12.15
N LEU A 9 7.55 8.72 11.29
CA LEU A 9 7.37 8.61 9.85
C LEU A 9 7.86 7.22 9.44
N GLU A 10 6.96 6.25 9.43
CA GLU A 10 7.20 4.94 8.87
C GLU A 10 7.13 5.05 7.35
N ALA A 11 8.27 4.92 6.69
CA ALA A 11 8.32 4.87 5.24
C ALA A 11 7.57 3.61 4.78
N THR A 12 6.35 3.78 4.25
CA THR A 12 5.52 2.66 3.77
C THR A 12 6.12 2.01 2.51
N THR A 13 7.00 2.71 1.78
CA THR A 13 7.70 2.17 0.61
C THR A 13 8.99 2.93 0.34
N VAL A 14 10.10 2.20 0.17
CA VAL A 14 11.38 2.73 -0.33
C VAL A 14 11.63 2.14 -1.72
N THR A 15 11.55 2.97 -2.76
CA THR A 15 11.80 2.54 -4.14
C THR A 15 13.21 2.93 -4.58
N ILE A 16 14.12 1.96 -4.65
CA ILE A 16 15.48 2.17 -5.18
C ILE A 16 15.48 1.84 -6.67
N ASN A 17 15.46 2.85 -7.53
CA ASN A 17 15.58 2.67 -8.97
C ASN A 17 17.06 2.50 -9.37
N THR A 18 17.45 1.30 -9.81
CA THR A 18 18.79 1.07 -10.39
C THR A 18 18.71 0.86 -11.90
N LYS A 19 19.81 1.12 -12.60
CA LYS A 19 19.92 0.98 -14.07
C LYS A 19 19.68 -0.46 -14.57
N SER A 20 19.66 -1.45 -13.68
CA SER A 20 19.55 -2.89 -13.98
C SER A 20 18.17 -3.51 -13.74
N GLY A 21 17.15 -2.72 -13.40
CA GLY A 21 15.80 -3.22 -13.08
C GLY A 21 15.60 -3.54 -11.59
N HIS A 22 14.45 -4.13 -11.25
CA HIS A 22 14.07 -4.47 -9.88
C HIS A 22 15.10 -5.43 -9.24
N ILE A 23 15.72 -5.00 -8.14
CA ILE A 23 16.59 -5.87 -7.35
C ILE A 23 15.68 -6.77 -6.51
N ASN A 24 15.64 -8.05 -6.83
CA ASN A 24 15.06 -9.05 -5.93
C ASN A 24 16.04 -9.27 -4.79
N PHE A 25 15.81 -8.62 -3.65
CA PHE A 25 16.51 -8.97 -2.43
C PHE A 25 16.05 -10.35 -1.98
N ARG A 26 17.02 -11.22 -1.68
CA ARG A 26 16.72 -12.51 -1.07
C ARG A 26 16.21 -12.24 0.34
N LEU A 27 15.05 -12.81 0.66
CA LEU A 27 14.47 -12.73 2.00
C LEU A 27 15.42 -13.41 2.99
N LEU A 28 15.81 -12.70 4.05
CA LEU A 28 16.63 -13.26 5.13
C LEU A 28 15.73 -13.71 6.28
N LYS A 29 16.10 -14.82 6.90
CA LYS A 29 15.37 -15.34 8.06
C LYS A 29 15.33 -14.33 9.20
N GLN A 30 16.44 -13.64 9.45
CA GLN A 30 16.52 -12.57 10.46
C GLN A 30 15.52 -11.42 10.22
N ASP A 31 15.25 -11.07 8.96
CA ASP A 31 14.27 -10.04 8.64
C ASP A 31 12.86 -10.52 8.98
N LEU A 32 12.57 -11.80 8.76
CA LEU A 32 11.32 -12.43 9.17
C LEU A 32 11.21 -12.52 10.68
N ASP A 33 12.25 -12.95 11.39
CA ASP A 33 12.28 -13.00 12.86
C ASP A 33 11.92 -11.62 13.44
N ASN A 34 12.53 -10.56 12.92
CA ASN A 34 12.25 -9.19 13.33
C ASN A 34 10.80 -8.80 12.97
N ALA A 35 10.35 -9.15 11.76
CA ALA A 35 9.01 -8.84 11.28
C ALA A 35 7.91 -9.66 11.98
N THR A 36 8.20 -10.79 12.61
CA THR A 36 7.19 -11.63 13.30
C THR A 36 7.43 -11.73 14.80
N SER A 37 8.27 -10.85 15.37
CA SER A 37 8.66 -10.86 16.78
C SER A 37 7.56 -10.45 17.77
N ALA A 38 6.46 -9.85 17.30
CA ALA A 38 5.37 -9.41 18.17
C ALA A 38 4.49 -10.59 18.64
N ASP A 39 4.05 -10.55 19.90
CA ASP A 39 3.20 -11.60 20.50
C ASP A 39 1.94 -11.90 19.66
N ASN A 40 1.33 -10.86 19.09
CA ASN A 40 0.24 -10.97 18.14
C ASN A 40 0.51 -10.04 16.96
N PHE A 41 0.38 -10.55 15.74
CA PHE A 41 0.56 -9.74 14.54
C PHE A 41 -0.39 -10.12 13.41
N PHE A 42 -0.70 -9.10 12.61
CA PHE A 42 -1.39 -9.22 11.34
C PHE A 42 -0.72 -8.26 10.37
N LYS A 43 0.06 -8.80 9.42
CA LYS A 43 0.90 -8.00 8.52
C LYS A 43 0.61 -8.39 7.09
N GLY A 44 0.11 -7.46 6.29
CA GLY A 44 -0.18 -7.67 4.87
C GLY A 44 0.69 -6.81 3.98
N GLY A 45 1.12 -7.33 2.83
CA GLY A 45 1.85 -6.55 1.84
C GLY A 45 2.44 -7.39 0.71
N ASP A 46 3.12 -6.71 -0.21
CA ASP A 46 3.91 -7.33 -1.29
C ASP A 46 5.25 -7.84 -0.74
N LEU A 47 5.33 -9.14 -0.50
CA LEU A 47 6.57 -9.80 -0.06
C LEU A 47 7.39 -10.35 -1.23
N ASN A 48 6.93 -10.22 -2.48
CA ASN A 48 7.52 -10.84 -3.67
C ASN A 48 7.85 -12.35 -3.47
N SER A 49 7.12 -13.01 -2.58
CA SER A 49 7.35 -14.38 -2.13
C SER A 49 6.31 -15.28 -2.78
N LYS A 50 6.76 -16.15 -3.69
CA LYS A 50 5.89 -16.97 -4.51
C LYS A 50 5.92 -18.40 -4.01
N ASN A 51 4.77 -18.95 -3.65
CA ASN A 51 4.61 -20.34 -3.30
C ASN A 51 3.24 -20.85 -3.75
N THR A 52 3.20 -22.07 -4.29
CA THR A 52 1.95 -22.71 -4.70
C THR A 52 0.98 -22.94 -3.56
N ILE A 53 1.45 -22.98 -2.31
CA ILE A 53 0.60 -23.10 -1.10
C ILE A 53 -0.36 -21.92 -0.97
N TRP A 54 0.09 -20.71 -1.34
CA TRP A 54 -0.74 -19.50 -1.29
C TRP A 54 -1.15 -19.02 -2.69
N ASN A 55 -1.51 -19.97 -3.56
CA ASN A 55 -2.08 -19.73 -4.89
C ASN A 55 -1.17 -18.99 -5.88
N SER A 56 0.14 -18.87 -5.60
CA SER A 56 1.08 -18.41 -6.62
C SER A 56 1.29 -19.49 -7.68
N ARG A 57 1.59 -19.08 -8.91
CA ARG A 57 1.78 -20.02 -10.04
C ARG A 57 3.00 -20.92 -9.91
N MET A 58 3.97 -20.53 -9.10
CA MET A 58 5.22 -21.26 -8.92
C MET A 58 5.84 -20.93 -7.57
N THR A 59 6.74 -21.79 -7.09
CA THR A 59 7.49 -21.53 -5.87
C THR A 59 8.87 -20.94 -6.19
N ASN A 60 9.19 -19.77 -5.63
CA ASN A 60 10.51 -19.14 -5.72
C ASN A 60 11.31 -19.32 -4.41
N THR A 61 12.57 -18.88 -4.40
CA THR A 61 13.44 -19.00 -3.21
C THR A 61 12.86 -18.29 -1.99
N ASN A 62 12.33 -17.08 -2.15
CA ASN A 62 11.75 -16.32 -1.03
C ASN A 62 10.49 -17.01 -0.49
N GLY A 63 9.66 -17.60 -1.35
CA GLY A 63 8.49 -18.37 -0.92
C GLY A 63 8.82 -19.68 -0.21
N ARG A 64 9.95 -20.33 -0.54
CA ARG A 64 10.44 -21.47 0.27
C ARG A 64 10.91 -21.02 1.64
N ILE A 65 11.71 -19.97 1.69
CA ILE A 65 12.22 -19.41 2.96
C ILE A 65 11.06 -19.00 3.87
N LEU A 66 10.05 -18.32 3.30
CA LEU A 66 8.88 -17.87 4.05
C LEU A 66 8.03 -19.05 4.55
N GLU A 67 7.84 -20.09 3.75
CA GLU A 67 7.14 -21.32 4.14
C GLU A 67 7.88 -22.08 5.26
N GLU A 68 9.19 -22.27 5.11
CA GLU A 68 10.04 -22.91 6.11
C GLU A 68 9.96 -22.13 7.44
N HIS A 69 10.11 -20.82 7.38
CA HIS A 69 10.04 -19.95 8.55
C HIS A 69 8.66 -19.95 9.23
N SER A 70 7.57 -19.90 8.45
CA SER A 70 6.21 -19.94 9.01
C SER A 70 5.93 -21.25 9.74
N ASN A 71 6.47 -22.37 9.23
CA ASN A 71 6.33 -23.68 9.87
C ASN A 71 7.14 -23.78 11.17
N GLU A 72 8.31 -23.15 11.25
CA GLU A 72 9.16 -23.16 12.44
C GLU A 72 8.65 -22.25 13.57
N THR A 73 7.97 -21.15 13.21
CA THR A 73 7.53 -20.09 14.15
C THR A 73 6.02 -20.07 14.42
N ASP A 74 5.27 -21.05 13.90
CA ASP A 74 3.82 -21.25 14.10
C ASP A 74 2.95 -20.03 13.76
N TYR A 75 3.10 -19.49 12.55
CA TYR A 75 2.17 -18.51 11.99
C TYR A 75 1.66 -18.91 10.62
N ASN A 76 0.54 -18.32 10.21
CA ASN A 76 -0.12 -18.59 8.95
C ASN A 76 0.24 -17.57 7.87
N VAL A 77 0.38 -18.06 6.65
CA VAL A 77 0.42 -17.23 5.44
C VAL A 77 -0.94 -17.32 4.76
N LEU A 78 -1.69 -16.22 4.78
CA LEU A 78 -3.00 -16.13 4.18
C LEU A 78 -2.92 -15.40 2.84
N ALA A 79 -3.68 -15.88 1.86
CA ALA A 79 -3.75 -15.30 0.54
C ALA A 79 -5.15 -15.47 -0.06
N PRO A 80 -5.55 -14.59 -0.98
CA PRO A 80 -6.81 -14.74 -1.69
C PRO A 80 -6.74 -15.90 -2.71
N ASP A 81 -7.93 -16.35 -3.13
CA ASP A 81 -8.07 -17.33 -4.23
C ASP A 81 -7.84 -16.71 -5.62
N THR A 82 -7.68 -15.39 -5.68
CA THR A 82 -7.48 -14.65 -6.93
C THR A 82 -6.11 -14.00 -6.96
N LEU A 83 -5.57 -13.78 -8.16
CA LEU A 83 -4.26 -13.16 -8.32
C LEU A 83 -4.29 -11.72 -7.82
N THR A 84 -3.17 -11.25 -7.25
CA THR A 84 -3.06 -9.89 -6.70
C THR A 84 -2.25 -8.98 -7.62
N TYR A 85 -1.32 -9.54 -8.39
CA TYR A 85 -0.46 -8.83 -9.31
C TYR A 85 -0.83 -9.08 -10.78
N TYR A 86 -0.98 -8.01 -11.55
CA TYR A 86 -1.33 -8.00 -12.97
C TYR A 86 -0.40 -7.07 -13.76
N PRO A 87 0.77 -7.55 -14.19
CA PRO A 87 1.72 -6.72 -14.91
C PRO A 87 1.13 -6.19 -16.22
N GLU A 88 1.53 -4.97 -16.62
CA GLU A 88 1.22 -4.43 -17.94
C GLU A 88 2.07 -5.08 -19.04
N ASN A 89 3.32 -5.44 -18.71
CA ASN A 89 4.24 -6.10 -19.63
C ASN A 89 3.80 -7.55 -19.87
N CYS A 90 3.52 -7.91 -21.11
CA CYS A 90 3.09 -9.24 -21.52
C CYS A 90 4.14 -10.34 -21.31
N LEU A 91 5.40 -9.98 -21.09
CA LEU A 91 6.46 -10.93 -20.72
C LEU A 91 6.36 -11.36 -19.25
N HIS A 92 5.71 -10.56 -18.41
CA HIS A 92 5.43 -10.91 -17.03
C HIS A 92 4.04 -11.53 -16.92
N ARG A 93 3.90 -12.46 -15.98
CA ARG A 93 2.66 -13.20 -15.76
C ARG A 93 2.07 -12.79 -14.42
N SER A 94 0.74 -12.65 -14.38
CA SER A 94 0.00 -12.35 -13.16
C SER A 94 0.28 -13.36 -12.06
N ASP A 95 0.27 -12.95 -10.79
CA ASP A 95 0.64 -13.82 -9.67
C ASP A 95 -0.04 -13.40 -8.36
N THR A 96 0.06 -14.25 -7.35
CA THR A 96 -0.32 -13.92 -5.97
C THR A 96 0.95 -13.68 -5.17
N ILE A 97 1.23 -12.42 -4.87
CA ILE A 97 2.44 -11.98 -4.13
C ILE A 97 2.14 -10.97 -3.02
N ASP A 98 0.94 -10.39 -3.04
CA ASP A 98 0.39 -9.67 -1.90
C ASP A 98 -0.25 -10.73 -1.00
N ILE A 99 0.30 -10.91 0.19
CA ILE A 99 -0.09 -11.94 1.15
C ILE A 99 -0.11 -11.37 2.56
N ILE A 100 -0.73 -12.10 3.49
CA ILE A 100 -0.87 -11.75 4.89
C ILE A 100 -0.10 -12.76 5.73
N LEU A 101 0.70 -12.28 6.67
CA LEU A 101 1.34 -13.06 7.72
C LEU A 101 0.59 -12.80 9.02
N THR A 102 0.16 -13.86 9.70
CA THR A 102 -0.51 -13.71 11.00
C THR A 102 -0.36 -14.93 11.89
N ASN A 103 -0.08 -14.69 13.17
CA ASN A 103 -0.13 -15.72 14.22
C ASN A 103 -1.46 -15.70 14.99
N LEU A 104 -2.41 -14.85 14.58
CA LEU A 104 -3.74 -14.80 15.19
C LEU A 104 -4.45 -16.13 14.96
N LYS A 105 -5.05 -16.67 16.01
CA LYS A 105 -5.82 -17.92 15.95
C LYS A 105 -7.26 -17.71 15.45
N ILE A 106 -7.58 -16.50 14.98
CA ILE A 106 -8.89 -16.15 14.41
C ILE A 106 -8.77 -16.24 12.89
N THR A 107 -9.56 -17.11 12.28
CA THR A 107 -9.61 -17.23 10.82
C THR A 107 -10.53 -16.15 10.26
N PRO A 108 -10.12 -15.41 9.22
CA PRO A 108 -11.01 -14.47 8.54
C PRO A 108 -12.14 -15.22 7.82
N ASP A 109 -13.31 -14.59 7.73
CA ASP A 109 -14.45 -15.13 6.99
C ASP A 109 -14.22 -15.04 5.48
N SER A 110 -13.51 -14.00 5.05
CA SER A 110 -13.22 -13.78 3.64
C SER A 110 -11.84 -13.14 3.45
N ILE A 111 -11.14 -13.58 2.41
CA ILE A 111 -9.94 -12.91 1.87
C ILE A 111 -10.16 -12.74 0.37
N SER A 112 -10.38 -11.50 -0.04
CA SER A 112 -10.71 -11.15 -1.42
C SER A 112 -9.80 -10.04 -1.93
N VAL A 113 -9.95 -9.71 -3.22
CA VAL A 113 -9.12 -8.74 -3.92
C VAL A 113 -9.99 -7.60 -4.44
N LEU A 114 -9.64 -6.37 -4.08
CA LEU A 114 -10.29 -5.14 -4.56
C LEU A 114 -9.55 -4.56 -5.77
N GLN A 115 -10.32 -4.34 -6.83
CA GLN A 115 -9.81 -3.80 -8.10
C GLN A 115 -10.15 -2.32 -8.28
N GLU A 116 -10.03 -1.54 -7.21
CA GLU A 116 -10.47 -0.15 -7.20
C GLU A 116 -9.39 0.84 -7.63
N LEU A 117 -8.11 0.50 -7.45
CA LEU A 117 -6.95 1.36 -7.74
C LEU A 117 -6.29 1.03 -9.06
N ASP A 118 -5.86 2.03 -9.84
CA ASP A 118 -5.20 1.89 -11.15
C ASP A 118 -3.73 1.38 -11.11
N SER A 119 -3.32 0.69 -10.04
CA SER A 119 -2.04 -0.02 -9.95
C SER A 119 -2.09 -1.37 -10.68
N ASP A 120 -0.93 -1.90 -11.06
CA ASP A 120 -0.76 -3.29 -11.46
C ASP A 120 -0.96 -4.28 -10.31
N HIS A 121 -0.94 -3.82 -9.06
CA HIS A 121 -1.42 -4.57 -7.90
C HIS A 121 -2.89 -4.26 -7.61
N ASN A 122 -3.63 -5.29 -7.22
CA ASN A 122 -4.96 -5.17 -6.66
C ASN A 122 -4.87 -5.34 -5.13
N GLN A 123 -5.68 -4.59 -4.39
CA GLN A 123 -5.60 -4.55 -2.93
C GLN A 123 -6.19 -5.82 -2.31
N LEU A 124 -5.65 -6.26 -1.18
CA LEU A 124 -6.28 -7.30 -0.36
C LEU A 124 -7.36 -6.71 0.53
N LEU A 125 -8.49 -7.41 0.63
CA LEU A 125 -9.54 -7.17 1.61
C LEU A 125 -9.72 -8.44 2.45
N CYS A 126 -9.56 -8.30 3.76
CA CYS A 126 -9.70 -9.38 4.73
C CYS A 126 -10.83 -8.99 5.70
N GLU A 127 -11.83 -9.86 5.84
CA GLU A 127 -13.05 -9.56 6.59
C GLU A 127 -13.24 -10.54 7.76
N TRP A 128 -13.71 -10.00 8.88
CA TRP A 128 -14.18 -10.76 10.03
C TRP A 128 -15.55 -10.24 10.44
N GLU A 129 -16.49 -11.16 10.63
CA GLU A 129 -17.75 -10.95 11.30
C GLU A 129 -17.49 -11.07 12.81
N VAL A 130 -17.61 -9.94 13.50
CA VAL A 130 -17.45 -9.86 14.94
C VAL A 130 -18.81 -9.58 15.54
N ASP A 131 -19.25 -10.42 16.48
CA ASP A 131 -20.46 -10.16 17.25
C ASP A 131 -20.18 -9.03 18.26
N LEU A 132 -20.74 -7.86 18.00
CA LEU A 132 -20.37 -6.60 18.65
C LEU A 132 -21.17 -6.30 19.93
N GLU A 133 -21.89 -7.27 20.50
CA GLU A 133 -22.80 -7.04 21.64
C GLU A 133 -22.16 -6.34 22.86
N HIS A 134 -20.82 -6.28 22.98
CA HIS A 134 -20.13 -5.71 24.15
C HIS A 134 -19.03 -4.68 23.88
N GLN A 135 -18.86 -4.14 22.65
CA GLN A 135 -17.80 -3.15 22.37
C GLN A 135 -18.33 -1.73 22.19
N THR A 136 -18.44 -0.98 23.30
CA THR A 136 -18.93 0.41 23.30
C THR A 136 -17.88 1.48 23.00
N ASN A 137 -16.59 1.12 22.82
CA ASN A 137 -15.49 2.09 22.75
C ASN A 137 -14.61 1.94 21.50
N TRP A 138 -15.20 1.79 20.31
CA TRP A 138 -14.45 1.92 19.07
C TRP A 138 -14.01 3.38 18.91
N ARG A 139 -12.72 3.65 19.12
CA ARG A 139 -12.13 4.95 18.80
C ARG A 139 -12.23 5.13 17.29
N LYS A 140 -13.02 6.11 16.85
CA LYS A 140 -13.08 6.47 15.44
C LYS A 140 -11.66 6.78 14.93
N PRO A 141 -11.28 6.31 13.73
CA PRO A 141 -9.99 6.64 13.15
C PRO A 141 -9.79 8.16 13.15
N GLN A 142 -8.70 8.63 13.75
CA GLN A 142 -8.33 10.03 13.65
C GLN A 142 -7.83 10.27 12.22
N THR A 143 -8.54 11.12 11.47
CA THR A 143 -8.06 11.57 10.16
C THR A 143 -7.13 12.76 10.35
N SER A 144 -5.92 12.65 9.84
CA SER A 144 -5.01 13.79 9.70
C SER A 144 -5.10 14.36 8.30
N SER A 145 -4.99 15.68 8.18
CA SER A 145 -4.85 16.38 6.90
C SER A 145 -3.59 17.23 6.96
N THR A 146 -2.74 17.09 5.95
CA THR A 146 -1.48 17.83 5.85
C THR A 146 -1.65 18.99 4.88
N ASN A 147 -1.27 20.21 5.30
CA ASN A 147 -1.16 21.34 4.37
C ASN A 147 0.12 21.20 3.54
N TRP A 148 0.02 20.49 2.41
CA TRP A 148 1.17 20.21 1.53
C TRP A 148 1.88 21.45 0.99
N ILE A 149 1.13 22.55 0.77
CA ILE A 149 1.72 23.80 0.30
C ILE A 149 2.61 24.40 1.39
N ARG A 150 2.11 24.48 2.62
CA ARG A 150 2.85 25.02 3.75
C ARG A 150 4.00 24.11 4.15
N TYR A 151 3.79 22.80 4.18
CA TYR A 151 4.84 21.80 4.39
C TYR A 151 6.00 21.97 3.41
N LYS A 152 5.70 22.14 2.12
CA LYS A 152 6.72 22.38 1.10
C LYS A 152 7.50 23.67 1.36
N LEU A 153 6.82 24.76 1.72
CA LEU A 153 7.47 26.04 2.01
C LEU A 153 8.38 25.94 3.24
N ASP A 154 7.87 25.33 4.32
CA ASP A 154 8.64 25.16 5.55
C ASP A 154 9.88 24.27 5.33
N LEU A 155 9.77 23.22 4.53
CA LEU A 155 10.94 22.39 4.15
C LEU A 155 11.97 23.18 3.34
N GLN A 156 11.53 24.03 2.42
CA GLN A 156 12.43 24.84 1.60
C GLN A 156 13.19 25.89 2.42
N GLU A 157 12.61 26.33 3.53
CA GLU A 157 13.24 27.26 4.48
C GLU A 157 14.14 26.53 5.48
N ALA A 158 13.71 25.38 6.00
CA ALA A 158 14.40 24.66 7.08
C ALA A 158 15.59 23.83 6.59
N LEU A 159 15.56 23.30 5.37
CA LEU A 159 16.65 22.48 4.85
C LEU A 159 17.87 23.33 4.43
N PRO A 160 19.08 23.00 4.88
CA PRO A 160 20.28 23.72 4.47
C PRO A 160 20.56 23.52 2.98
N ARG A 161 20.88 24.62 2.28
CA ARG A 161 21.17 24.58 0.84
C ARG A 161 22.54 23.99 0.50
N ASN A 162 23.49 24.08 1.45
CA ASN A 162 24.85 23.57 1.30
C ASN A 162 25.18 22.71 2.51
N ILE A 163 25.28 21.40 2.29
CA ILE A 163 25.80 20.44 3.28
C ILE A 163 27.20 20.03 2.81
N HIS A 164 28.19 20.22 3.66
CA HIS A 164 29.55 19.75 3.40
C HIS A 164 29.69 18.34 3.96
N ILE A 165 30.00 17.39 3.10
CA ILE A 165 30.18 15.98 3.47
C ILE A 165 31.61 15.58 3.11
N ASN A 166 32.47 15.48 4.13
CA ASN A 166 33.88 15.10 3.96
C ASN A 166 34.21 13.76 4.63
N THR A 167 33.38 13.33 5.58
CA THR A 167 33.57 12.12 6.38
C THR A 167 32.29 11.29 6.44
N GLY A 168 32.41 10.03 6.87
CA GLY A 168 31.25 9.19 7.14
C GLY A 168 30.36 9.72 8.26
N GLN A 169 30.93 10.43 9.24
CA GLN A 169 30.15 11.08 10.31
C GLN A 169 29.32 12.24 9.77
N ASP A 170 29.83 12.98 8.78
CA ASP A 170 29.06 14.04 8.12
C ASP A 170 27.85 13.48 7.35
N ILE A 171 27.95 12.24 6.85
CA ILE A 171 26.83 11.55 6.20
C ILE A 171 25.73 11.25 7.22
N GLU A 172 26.07 10.61 8.34
CA GLU A 172 25.09 10.29 9.39
C GLU A 172 24.43 11.56 9.93
N ALA A 173 25.22 12.61 10.20
CA ALA A 173 24.70 13.89 10.65
C ALA A 173 23.78 14.56 9.61
N ALA A 174 24.09 14.45 8.32
CA ALA A 174 23.22 14.96 7.26
C ALA A 174 21.91 14.17 7.15
N ILE A 175 21.96 12.84 7.32
CA ILE A 175 20.77 11.98 7.34
C ILE A 175 19.88 12.31 8.54
N ASP A 176 20.47 12.46 9.72
CA ASP A 176 19.75 12.83 10.94
C ASP A 176 19.09 14.20 10.81
N LEU A 177 19.83 15.20 10.32
CA LEU A 177 19.29 16.54 10.10
C LEU A 177 18.13 16.54 9.10
N PHE A 178 18.31 15.85 7.97
CA PHE A 178 17.29 15.73 6.93
C PHE A 178 16.03 15.03 7.48
N THR A 179 16.20 13.91 8.17
CA THR A 179 15.11 13.12 8.73
C THR A 179 14.36 13.90 9.80
N THR A 180 15.08 14.55 10.72
CA THR A 180 14.48 15.34 11.79
C THR A 180 13.69 16.53 11.23
N THR A 181 14.26 17.24 10.26
CA THR A 181 13.60 18.38 9.61
C THR A 181 12.32 17.95 8.89
N LEU A 182 12.35 16.83 8.15
CA LEU A 182 11.16 16.27 7.52
C LEU A 182 10.07 15.97 8.53
N GLN A 183 10.43 15.35 9.66
CA GLN A 183 9.49 14.99 10.72
C GLN A 183 8.91 16.21 11.43
N GLU A 184 9.74 17.18 11.79
CA GLU A 184 9.31 18.40 12.49
C GLU A 184 8.42 19.28 11.60
N SER A 185 8.84 19.54 10.35
CA SER A 185 8.01 20.28 9.40
C SER A 185 6.68 19.56 9.14
N TYR A 186 6.65 18.22 9.13
CA TYR A 186 5.41 17.47 8.95
C TYR A 186 4.46 17.66 10.13
N LYS A 187 4.99 17.56 11.36
CA LYS A 187 4.23 17.78 12.61
C LYS A 187 3.65 19.20 12.69
N LEU A 188 4.34 20.22 12.18
CA LEU A 188 3.83 21.59 12.16
C LEU A 188 2.69 21.79 11.16
N ASN A 189 2.60 20.93 10.14
CA ASN A 189 1.68 21.10 9.02
C ASN A 189 0.53 20.09 9.00
N ILE A 190 0.46 19.23 10.02
CA ILE A 190 -0.61 18.25 10.19
C ILE A 190 -1.70 18.84 11.07
N THR A 191 -2.94 18.79 10.59
CA THR A 191 -4.13 19.09 11.39
C THR A 191 -4.90 17.81 11.59
N THR A 192 -5.01 17.37 12.84
CA THR A 192 -5.82 16.20 13.21
C THR A 192 -7.25 16.67 13.45
N SER A 193 -8.21 16.07 12.75
CA SER A 193 -9.63 16.36 12.94
C SER A 193 -10.43 15.07 13.00
N GLN A 194 -11.45 15.03 13.84
CA GLN A 194 -12.47 13.99 13.81
C GLN A 194 -13.52 14.37 12.76
N LYS A 195 -13.16 14.40 11.48
CA LYS A 195 -14.14 14.64 10.41
C LYS A 195 -14.53 13.32 9.76
N GLN A 196 -15.83 13.06 9.73
CA GLN A 196 -16.39 12.09 8.81
C GLN A 196 -16.20 12.62 7.40
N HIS A 197 -15.37 11.95 6.61
CA HIS A 197 -15.42 12.13 5.16
C HIS A 197 -16.65 11.38 4.64
N GLU A 198 -17.81 12.03 4.62
CA GLU A 198 -18.88 11.63 3.70
C GLU A 198 -18.45 12.04 2.29
N PHE A 199 -17.69 11.17 1.60
CA PHE A 199 -17.52 11.30 0.16
C PHE A 199 -18.82 10.89 -0.52
N LYS A 200 -19.79 11.81 -0.60
CA LYS A 200 -20.86 11.68 -1.59
C LYS A 200 -20.31 12.10 -2.94
N ILE A 201 -20.00 11.11 -3.79
CA ILE A 201 -19.76 11.35 -5.21
C ILE A 201 -21.12 11.69 -5.84
N ASP A 202 -21.52 12.96 -5.78
CA ASP A 202 -22.75 13.44 -6.41
C ASP A 202 -22.55 13.71 -7.92
N TYR A 203 -22.04 12.68 -8.62
CA TYR A 203 -21.80 12.71 -10.06
C TYR A 203 -22.22 11.36 -10.66
N PRO A 204 -23.50 11.17 -11.01
CA PRO A 204 -24.03 9.91 -11.54
C PRO A 204 -23.29 9.44 -12.80
N GLU A 205 -22.95 10.37 -13.70
CA GLU A 205 -22.19 10.09 -14.92
C GLU A 205 -20.79 9.55 -14.62
N LEU A 206 -20.08 10.15 -13.65
CA LEU A 206 -18.77 9.68 -13.21
C LEU A 206 -18.87 8.27 -12.60
N SER A 207 -19.86 8.05 -11.75
CA SER A 207 -20.11 6.75 -11.11
C SER A 207 -20.37 5.65 -12.14
N TYR A 208 -21.16 5.96 -13.17
CA TYR A 208 -21.42 5.08 -14.30
C TYR A 208 -20.14 4.73 -15.07
N PHE A 209 -19.34 5.72 -15.47
CA PHE A 209 -18.09 5.46 -16.19
C PHE A 209 -17.04 4.75 -15.33
N LEU A 210 -17.00 5.00 -14.03
CA LEU A 210 -16.15 4.25 -13.10
C LEU A 210 -16.54 2.78 -13.05
N ALA A 211 -17.84 2.46 -12.98
CA ALA A 211 -18.33 1.08 -13.01
C ALA A 211 -17.93 0.36 -14.31
N LEU A 212 -18.16 1.00 -15.47
CA LEU A 212 -17.74 0.45 -16.77
C LEU A 212 -16.22 0.29 -16.87
N LYS A 213 -15.44 1.26 -16.38
CA LYS A 213 -13.96 1.17 -16.37
C LYS A 213 -13.50 -0.03 -15.55
N ARG A 214 -14.08 -0.21 -14.36
CA ARG A 214 -13.79 -1.35 -13.45
C ARG A 214 -14.12 -2.69 -14.12
N GLU A 215 -15.26 -2.77 -14.80
CA GLU A 215 -15.66 -3.96 -15.57
C GLU A 215 -14.68 -4.27 -16.70
N ALA A 216 -14.38 -3.29 -17.57
CA ALA A 216 -13.44 -3.49 -18.66
C ALA A 216 -12.03 -3.86 -18.19
N ARG A 217 -11.62 -3.37 -17.01
CA ARG A 217 -10.38 -3.79 -16.39
C ARG A 217 -10.41 -5.25 -15.94
N ARG A 218 -11.49 -5.70 -15.30
CA ARG A 218 -11.66 -7.12 -14.93
C ARG A 218 -11.54 -8.02 -16.16
N ASP A 219 -12.22 -7.65 -17.25
CA ASP A 219 -12.17 -8.39 -18.50
C ASP A 219 -10.75 -8.41 -19.09
N TRP A 220 -10.06 -7.26 -19.10
CA TRP A 220 -8.67 -7.21 -19.55
C TRP A 220 -7.74 -8.06 -18.69
N GLN A 221 -7.86 -7.99 -17.35
CA GLN A 221 -7.05 -8.77 -16.42
C GLN A 221 -7.28 -10.29 -16.59
N ARG A 222 -8.52 -10.70 -16.87
CA ARG A 222 -8.91 -12.10 -17.10
C ARG A 222 -8.49 -12.62 -18.48
N LEU A 223 -8.81 -11.89 -19.54
CA LEU A 223 -8.70 -12.36 -20.92
C LEU A 223 -7.36 -11.97 -21.59
N ARG A 224 -6.71 -10.91 -21.09
CA ARG A 224 -5.44 -10.36 -21.61
C ARG A 224 -5.44 -10.09 -23.12
N THR A 225 -6.60 -9.77 -23.71
CA THR A 225 -6.72 -9.48 -25.15
C THR A 225 -6.48 -8.01 -25.48
N PRO A 226 -6.03 -7.68 -26.72
CA PRO A 226 -5.88 -6.29 -27.16
C PRO A 226 -7.18 -5.50 -27.14
N ASN A 227 -8.31 -6.15 -27.46
CA ASN A 227 -9.62 -5.49 -27.51
C ASN A 227 -10.08 -5.01 -26.13
N GLU A 228 -9.94 -5.85 -25.09
CA GLU A 228 -10.26 -5.43 -23.72
C GLU A 228 -9.30 -4.35 -23.22
N ARG A 229 -8.02 -4.40 -23.61
CA ARG A 229 -7.07 -3.32 -23.29
C ARG A 229 -7.50 -1.99 -23.91
N ILE A 230 -7.93 -2.00 -25.16
CA ILE A 230 -8.43 -0.80 -25.85
C ILE A 230 -9.70 -0.28 -25.17
N ARG A 231 -10.63 -1.18 -24.81
CA ARG A 231 -11.87 -0.83 -24.08
C ARG A 231 -11.55 -0.18 -22.73
N TYR A 232 -10.67 -0.79 -21.93
CA TYR A 232 -10.23 -0.24 -20.65
C TYR A 232 -9.58 1.15 -20.81
N ASN A 233 -8.63 1.30 -21.74
CA ASN A 233 -7.94 2.57 -21.97
C ASN A 233 -8.90 3.68 -22.41
N ARG A 234 -9.88 3.37 -23.26
CA ARG A 234 -10.93 4.33 -23.67
C ARG A 234 -11.74 4.80 -22.46
N LEU A 235 -12.23 3.88 -21.63
CA LEU A 235 -13.02 4.21 -20.44
C LEU A 235 -12.19 4.97 -19.40
N LYS A 236 -10.92 4.62 -19.20
CA LYS A 236 -9.97 5.36 -18.37
C LYS A 236 -9.84 6.81 -18.84
N ALA A 237 -9.69 7.03 -20.15
CA ALA A 237 -9.61 8.38 -20.71
C ALA A 237 -10.91 9.18 -20.51
N ILE A 238 -12.07 8.53 -20.62
CA ILE A 238 -13.37 9.17 -20.35
C ILE A 238 -13.46 9.62 -18.89
N VAL A 239 -13.18 8.72 -17.93
CA VAL A 239 -13.19 9.03 -16.49
C VAL A 239 -12.28 10.23 -16.18
N ILE A 240 -11.05 10.25 -16.72
CA ILE A 240 -10.11 11.37 -16.52
C ILE A 240 -10.69 12.67 -17.06
N ARG A 241 -11.28 12.66 -18.26
CA ARG A 241 -11.91 13.87 -18.85
C ARG A 241 -13.07 14.37 -18.00
N THR A 242 -13.94 13.46 -17.53
CA THR A 242 -15.08 13.80 -16.67
C THR A 242 -14.59 14.41 -15.35
N LEU A 243 -13.55 13.85 -14.73
CA LEU A 243 -12.92 14.41 -13.52
C LEU A 243 -12.36 15.82 -13.75
N ILE A 244 -11.68 16.05 -14.89
CA ILE A 244 -11.16 17.38 -15.25
C ILE A 244 -12.31 18.39 -15.41
N GLN A 245 -13.41 17.99 -16.05
CA GLN A 245 -14.59 18.85 -16.22
C GLN A 245 -15.25 19.19 -14.88
N ILE A 246 -15.40 18.20 -13.98
CA ILE A 246 -15.92 18.42 -12.63
C ILE A 246 -15.04 19.41 -11.87
N ARG A 247 -13.72 19.22 -11.91
CA ARG A 247 -12.77 20.13 -11.26
C ARG A 247 -12.89 21.56 -11.81
N LYS A 248 -13.02 21.73 -13.13
CA LYS A 248 -13.25 23.05 -13.77
C LYS A 248 -14.58 23.71 -13.42
N LYS A 249 -15.56 22.98 -12.90
CA LYS A 249 -16.84 23.55 -12.43
C LYS A 249 -16.79 23.96 -10.96
N GLN A 250 -15.84 23.43 -10.20
CA GLN A 250 -15.66 23.70 -8.76
C GLN A 250 -14.68 24.85 -8.48
N PHE A 251 -13.92 25.29 -9.49
CA PHE A 251 -12.97 26.40 -9.46
C PHE A 251 -13.20 27.30 -10.68
#